data_AF-A0A4R7ZGZ9-F1
#
_entry.id   AF-A0A4R7ZGZ9-F1
#
_cell.length_a   1.000
_cell.length_b   1.000
_cell.length_c   1.000
_cell.angle_alpha   90.00
_cell.angle_beta   90.00
_cell.angle_gamma   90.00
#
_symmetry.space_group_name_H-M   'P 1'
#
loop_
_entity.id
_entity.type
_entity.pdbx_description
1 polymer ?
#
loop_
_entity_poly.entity_id
_entity_poly.type
_entity_poly.pdbx_seq_one_letter_code
_entity_poly.pdbx_strand_id
1 'polypeptide(L)' 'MADDKSWVCTVCGYVYDGPDFNAEPEDYVCPVCGVGKDMFEQQ' A
#
# COMPACT_ATOMS: atom_id res chain seq x y z
N MET A 1 9.03 8.64 -16.26
CA MET A 1 9.17 9.13 -14.88
C MET A 1 8.81 7.94 -14.01
N ALA A 2 9.78 7.40 -13.29
CA ALA A 2 9.58 6.24 -12.42
C ALA A 2 9.27 6.80 -11.03
N ASP A 3 7.99 6.97 -10.77
CA ASP A 3 7.50 7.31 -9.45
C ASP A 3 7.61 6.03 -8.59
N ASP A 4 8.72 5.93 -7.86
CA ASP A 4 8.94 4.96 -6.78
C ASP A 4 7.97 5.32 -5.63
N LYS A 5 6.69 5.05 -5.84
CA LYS A 5 5.61 5.37 -4.90
C LYS A 5 5.56 4.27 -3.86
N SER A 6 6.17 4.53 -2.72
CA SER A 6 6.05 3.68 -1.55
C SER A 6 4.68 3.92 -0.92
N TRP A 7 3.94 2.86 -0.57
CA TRP A 7 2.65 3.04 0.09
C TRP A 7 2.76 2.59 1.54
N VAL A 8 2.43 3.47 2.47
CA VAL A 8 2.51 3.17 3.90
C VAL A 8 1.12 3.07 4.48
N CYS A 9 0.82 1.94 5.12
CA CYS A 9 -0.39 1.77 5.89
C CYS A 9 -0.36 2.70 7.10
N THR A 10 -1.27 3.66 7.14
CA THR A 10 -1.38 4.66 8.23
C THR A 10 -1.85 4.04 9.55
N VAL A 11 -2.39 2.82 9.52
CA VAL A 11 -2.94 2.12 10.69
C VAL A 11 -1.85 1.37 11.47
N CYS A 12 -0.96 0.67 10.77
CA CYS A 12 0.06 -0.18 11.40
C CYS A 12 1.50 0.21 11.05
N GLY A 13 1.72 1.07 10.05
CA GLY A 13 3.04 1.45 9.55
C GLY A 13 3.66 0.46 8.56
N TYR A 14 2.89 -0.51 8.05
CA TYR A 14 3.37 -1.43 7.00
C TYR A 14 3.73 -0.65 5.74
N VAL A 15 4.96 -0.79 5.27
CA VAL A 15 5.43 -0.21 4.02
C VAL A 15 5.26 -1.23 2.91
N TYR A 16 4.66 -0.79 1.81
CA TYR A 16 4.53 -1.54 0.57
C TYR A 16 5.65 -1.10 -0.38
N ASP A 17 6.62 -1.99 -0.55
CA ASP A 17 7.81 -1.87 -1.41
C ASP A 17 7.62 -2.53 -2.78
N GLY A 18 6.38 -2.65 -3.24
CA GLY A 18 6.06 -3.17 -4.57
C GLY A 18 6.20 -2.11 -5.67
N PRO A 19 6.61 -2.50 -6.89
CA PRO A 19 6.84 -1.56 -8.00
C PRO A 19 5.57 -0.87 -8.50
N ASP A 20 4.39 -1.47 -8.24
CA ASP A 20 3.11 -0.91 -8.66
C ASP A 20 1.98 -1.34 -7.72
N PHE A 21 1.54 -0.44 -6.84
CA PHE A 21 0.42 -0.67 -5.93
C PHE A 21 -0.94 -0.67 -6.64
N ASN A 22 -1.02 -0.03 -7.82
CA ASN A 22 -2.24 -0.03 -8.64
C ASN A 22 -2.39 -1.33 -9.44
N ALA A 23 -1.29 -2.05 -9.67
CA ALA A 23 -1.32 -3.39 -10.27
C ALA A 23 -1.88 -4.45 -9.31
N GLU A 24 -1.89 -4.18 -8.00
CA GLU A 24 -2.53 -5.07 -7.05
C GLU A 24 -4.06 -5.04 -7.15
N PRO A 25 -4.74 -6.15 -6.82
CA PRO A 25 -6.20 -6.20 -6.82
C PRO A 25 -6.81 -5.13 -5.92
N GLU A 26 -8.00 -4.65 -6.28
CA GLU A 26 -8.80 -3.71 -5.50
C GLU A 26 -9.12 -4.23 -4.08
N ASP A 27 -9.17 -5.56 -3.93
CA ASP A 27 -9.39 -6.25 -2.65
C ASP A 27 -8.10 -6.47 -1.84
N TYR A 28 -6.99 -5.86 -2.23
CA TYR A 28 -5.77 -5.94 -1.43
C TYR A 28 -6.01 -5.37 -0.03
N VAL A 29 -5.60 -6.15 0.96
CA VAL A 29 -5.66 -5.78 2.37
C VAL A 29 -4.26 -5.83 2.95
N CYS A 30 -3.98 -4.92 3.88
CA CYS A 30 -2.72 -4.90 4.59
C CYS A 30 -2.49 -6.27 5.27
N PRO A 31 -1.37 -6.97 5.00
CA PRO A 31 -1.11 -8.28 5.60
C PRO A 31 -0.85 -8.21 7.11
N VAL A 32 -0.63 -7.01 7.65
CA VAL A 32 -0.35 -6.80 9.09
C VAL A 32 -1.63 -6.59 9.89
N CYS A 33 -2.55 -5.74 9.40
CA CYS A 33 -3.76 -5.37 10.14
C CYS A 33 -5.08 -5.70 9.42
N GLY A 34 -5.05 -6.14 8.17
CA GLY A 34 -6.24 -6.56 7.41
C GLY A 34 -7.12 -5.41 6.91
N VAL A 35 -6.66 -4.16 6.99
CA VAL A 35 -7.39 -3.00 6.46
C VAL A 35 -7.21 -2.90 4.94
N GLY A 36 -8.17 -2.28 4.26
CA GLY A 36 -8.11 -2.06 2.81
C GLY A 36 -7.03 -1.07 2.38
N LYS A 37 -6.84 -0.99 1.05
CA LYS A 37 -5.97 -0.01 0.38
C LYS A 37 -6.28 1.45 0.71
N ASP A 38 -7.54 1.73 1.05
CA ASP A 38 -8.02 3.03 1.54
C ASP A 38 -7.24 3.57 2.75
N MET A 39 -6.59 2.70 3.52
CA MET A 39 -5.75 3.09 4.66
C MET A 39 -4.26 3.25 4.31
N PHE A 40 -3.87 3.04 3.06
CA PHE A 40 -2.51 3.28 2.58
C PHE A 40 -2.35 4.69 2.04
N GLU A 41 -1.29 5.37 2.47
CA GLU A 41 -0.92 6.71 2.04
C GLU A 41 0.38 6.66 1.24
N GLN A 42 0.45 7.44 0.17
CA GLN A 42 1.62 7.51 -0.70
C GLN A 42 2.73 8.34 -0.03
N GLN A 43 3.93 7.76 0.06
CA GLN A 43 5.16 8.39 0.57
C GLN A 43 6.22 8.48 -0.53
#